data_AF-A0A1Q9LSH5-F1
#
_entry.id   AF-A0A1Q9LSH5-F1
#
_cell.length_a   1.000
_cell.length_b   1.000
_cell.length_c   1.000
_cell.angle_alpha   90.00
_cell.angle_beta   90.00
_cell.angle_gamma   90.00
#
_symmetry.space_group_name_H-M   'P 1'
#
loop_
_entity.id
_entity.type
_entity.pdbx_description
1 polymer ?
#
loop_
_entity_poly.entity_id
_entity_poly.type
_entity_poly.pdbx_seq_one_letter_code
_entity_poly.pdbx_strand_id
1 'polypeptide(L)'
;MVEPSGADEDRLVKQVGRAMVKVAGAHWQRIRAEYRAAGRHVEVDVLVTGADGVPVLVRPPVEVVEGLARLRELMHSPTRGTWLWAVYEIEPPGAFTCDWYPNDEPRWRRVPPPIGFQDELRTFPRAEEHIPDWLRLRAGLPPRDAPPLGAPLPGAPVPHPAGTAVPQPPGASGPHHTPGAPHGFRPGAPAPQWPGPTQGAPSFRPGTPGYPAAPQPPNHGSAHATPPQGTRTSGPHQTPPPAQPWHQPGTTGPRPQPPQGSPPPQH
;
A
#
# COMPACT_ATOMS: atom_id res chain seq x y z
N MET A 1 -9.50 -21.49 -25.73
CA MET A 1 -8.29 -20.77 -26.19
C MET A 1 -8.24 -19.46 -25.40
N VAL A 2 -7.62 -19.50 -24.22
CA VAL A 2 -7.39 -18.33 -23.36
C VAL A 2 -5.91 -18.37 -23.07
N GLU A 3 -5.15 -17.47 -23.68
CA GLU A 3 -3.88 -16.95 -23.16
C GLU A 3 -3.60 -15.57 -23.81
N PRO A 4 -4.37 -14.50 -23.48
CA PRO A 4 -3.95 -13.11 -23.74
C PRO A 4 -3.52 -12.33 -22.48
N SER A 5 -3.58 -12.91 -21.28
CA SER A 5 -3.40 -12.15 -20.02
C SER A 5 -2.04 -11.45 -19.90
N GLY A 6 -0.93 -12.15 -20.19
CA GLY A 6 0.41 -11.56 -20.08
C GLY A 6 0.69 -10.49 -21.16
N ALA A 7 0.18 -10.68 -22.38
CA ALA A 7 0.33 -9.70 -23.45
C ALA A 7 -0.52 -8.44 -23.19
N ASP A 8 -1.72 -8.61 -22.63
CA ASP A 8 -2.60 -7.50 -22.23
C ASP A 8 -2.02 -6.74 -21.03
N GLU A 9 -1.44 -7.45 -20.05
CA GLU A 9 -0.71 -6.86 -18.92
C GLU A 9 0.47 -6.02 -19.43
N ASP A 10 1.37 -6.60 -20.23
CA ASP A 10 2.53 -5.89 -20.80
C ASP A 10 2.13 -4.65 -21.60
N ARG A 11 1.06 -4.76 -22.38
CA ARG A 11 0.52 -3.66 -23.17
C ARG A 11 0.02 -2.54 -22.26
N LEU A 12 -0.67 -2.88 -21.18
CA LEU A 12 -1.24 -1.92 -20.23
C LEU A 12 -0.15 -1.25 -19.38
N VAL A 13 0.84 -2.02 -18.89
CA VAL A 13 2.03 -1.48 -18.21
C VAL A 13 2.70 -0.42 -19.10
N LYS A 14 3.00 -0.76 -20.36
CA LYS A 14 3.60 0.19 -21.31
C LYS A 14 2.69 1.39 -21.60
N GLN A 15 1.36 1.23 -21.57
CA GLN A 15 0.42 2.33 -21.76
C GLN A 15 0.46 3.32 -20.59
N VAL A 16 0.47 2.82 -19.36
CA VAL A 16 0.67 3.63 -18.15
C VAL A 16 2.01 4.37 -18.23
N GLY A 17 3.08 3.66 -18.62
CA GLY A 17 4.40 4.26 -18.80
C GLY A 17 4.41 5.43 -19.79
N ARG A 18 3.78 5.26 -20.95
CA ARG A 18 3.64 6.35 -21.93
C ARG A 18 2.82 7.52 -21.39
N ALA A 19 1.78 7.27 -20.60
CA ALA A 19 0.99 8.35 -19.99
C ALA A 19 1.80 9.16 -18.98
N MET A 20 2.66 8.51 -18.19
CA MET A 20 3.60 9.21 -17.30
C MET A 20 4.61 10.07 -18.07
N VAL A 21 5.23 9.54 -19.13
CA VAL A 21 6.22 10.28 -19.92
C VAL A 21 5.61 11.54 -20.56
N LYS A 22 4.34 11.50 -20.98
CA LYS A 22 3.65 12.67 -21.57
C LYS A 22 3.61 13.88 -20.63
N VAL A 23 3.57 13.67 -19.31
CA VAL A 23 3.48 14.77 -18.33
C VAL A 23 4.83 15.16 -17.71
N ALA A 24 5.90 14.44 -18.03
CA ALA A 24 7.23 14.69 -17.47
C ALA A 24 7.95 15.91 -18.06
N GLY A 25 7.47 16.43 -19.20
CA GLY A 25 8.09 17.58 -19.87
C GLY A 25 9.43 17.25 -20.55
N ALA A 26 10.22 18.28 -20.83
CA ALA A 26 11.56 18.12 -21.42
C ALA A 26 12.62 17.86 -20.34
N HIS A 27 13.70 17.17 -20.70
CA HIS A 27 14.89 16.95 -19.85
C HIS A 27 14.67 16.21 -18.52
N TRP A 28 13.57 15.47 -18.36
CA TRP A 28 13.37 14.58 -17.21
C TRP A 28 14.44 13.48 -17.17
N GLN A 29 14.79 13.04 -15.96
CA GLN A 29 15.77 11.98 -15.69
C GLN A 29 15.15 10.78 -14.98
N ARG A 30 14.09 11.00 -14.19
CA ARG A 30 13.32 9.93 -13.56
C ARG A 30 11.86 10.31 -13.41
N ILE A 31 10.96 9.37 -13.62
CA ILE A 31 9.56 9.49 -13.22
C ILE A 31 9.26 8.35 -12.27
N ARG A 32 8.59 8.63 -11.15
CA ARG A 32 8.21 7.63 -10.16
C ARG A 32 6.74 7.79 -9.81
N ALA A 33 5.94 6.77 -10.10
CA ALA A 33 4.58 6.67 -9.60
C ALA A 33 4.52 5.73 -8.41
N GLU A 34 3.91 6.19 -7.33
CA GLU A 34 3.51 5.33 -6.22
C GLU A 34 1.98 5.22 -6.20
N TYR A 35 1.48 3.99 -6.22
CA TYR A 35 0.05 3.70 -6.17
C TYR A 35 -0.26 2.89 -4.93
N ARG A 36 -1.31 3.28 -4.19
CA ARG A 36 -1.79 2.58 -3.00
C ARG A 36 -3.31 2.49 -3.10
N ALA A 37 -3.89 1.30 -3.01
CA ALA A 37 -5.35 1.18 -2.92
C ALA A 37 -5.85 0.01 -2.09
N ALA A 38 -6.97 0.26 -1.42
CA ALA A 38 -7.76 -0.72 -0.68
C ALA A 38 -9.25 -0.40 -0.90
N GLY A 39 -9.94 -1.31 -1.58
CA GLY A 39 -11.33 -1.13 -1.98
C GLY A 39 -11.46 0.10 -2.87
N ARG A 40 -12.30 1.06 -2.46
CA ARG A 40 -12.53 2.32 -3.20
C ARG A 40 -11.56 3.44 -2.84
N HIS A 41 -10.70 3.26 -1.84
CA HIS A 41 -9.70 4.26 -1.46
C HIS A 41 -8.46 4.09 -2.32
N VAL A 42 -8.13 5.11 -3.12
CA VAL A 42 -7.00 5.12 -4.05
C VAL A 42 -6.15 6.37 -3.79
N GLU A 43 -4.85 6.18 -3.61
CA GLU A 43 -3.84 7.23 -3.56
C GLU A 43 -2.81 6.99 -4.66
N VAL A 44 -2.59 8.00 -5.50
CA VAL A 44 -1.54 7.98 -6.52
C VAL A 44 -0.70 9.23 -6.39
N ASP A 45 0.62 9.04 -6.35
CA ASP A 45 1.61 10.11 -6.41
C ASP A 45 2.45 9.92 -7.65
N VAL A 46 2.72 11.00 -8.38
CA VAL A 46 3.68 10.98 -9.50
C VAL A 46 4.73 12.04 -9.25
N LEU A 47 5.97 11.60 -9.14
CA LEU A 47 7.15 12.45 -8.95
C LEU A 47 7.94 12.48 -10.25
N VAL A 48 8.30 13.67 -10.71
CA VAL A 48 9.18 13.87 -11.87
C VAL A 48 10.45 14.54 -11.38
N THR A 49 11.59 13.96 -11.71
CA THR A 49 12.92 14.48 -11.38
C THR A 49 13.62 14.92 -12.65
N GLY A 50 14.04 16.18 -12.71
CA GLY A 50 14.80 16.76 -13.82
C GLY A 50 16.32 16.61 -13.64
N ALA A 51 17.07 17.39 -14.43
CA ALA A 51 18.53 17.44 -14.34
C ALA A 51 19.06 18.08 -13.05
N ASP A 52 18.22 18.86 -12.35
CA ASP A 52 18.52 19.44 -11.04
C ASP A 52 18.49 18.40 -9.90
N GLY A 53 17.99 17.19 -10.17
CA GLY A 53 17.87 16.10 -9.20
C GLY A 53 16.77 16.30 -8.17
N VAL A 54 15.96 17.37 -8.28
CA VAL A 54 14.91 17.67 -7.31
C VAL A 54 13.58 17.02 -7.77
N PRO A 55 12.99 16.10 -6.98
CA PRO A 55 11.72 15.50 -7.34
C PRO A 55 10.57 16.51 -7.13
N VAL A 56 9.75 16.69 -8.16
CA VAL A 56 8.55 17.53 -8.12
C VAL A 56 7.32 16.66 -8.21
N LEU A 57 6.38 16.85 -7.28
CA LEU A 57 5.07 16.20 -7.33
C LEU A 57 4.21 16.83 -8.42
N VAL A 58 3.76 16.02 -9.36
CA VAL A 58 2.84 16.43 -10.42
C VAL A 58 1.48 15.75 -10.21
N ARG A 59 0.43 16.35 -10.77
CA ARG A 59 -0.90 15.74 -10.76
C ARG A 59 -0.84 14.42 -11.54
N PRO A 60 -1.25 13.28 -10.96
CA PRO A 60 -1.32 12.02 -11.69
C PRO A 60 -2.27 12.13 -12.89
N PRO A 61 -1.85 11.76 -14.11
CA PRO A 61 -2.75 11.65 -15.25
C PRO A 61 -3.85 10.62 -14.98
N VAL A 62 -5.05 10.86 -15.49
CA VAL A 62 -6.18 9.93 -15.29
C VAL A 62 -5.86 8.55 -15.85
N GLU A 63 -5.16 8.49 -16.98
CA GLU A 63 -4.75 7.25 -17.65
C GLU A 63 -3.78 6.42 -16.81
N VAL A 64 -2.99 7.08 -15.94
CA VAL A 64 -2.09 6.39 -14.99
C VAL A 64 -2.91 5.77 -13.87
N VAL A 65 -3.86 6.53 -13.30
CA VAL A 65 -4.73 6.04 -12.21
C VAL A 65 -5.59 4.87 -12.69
N GLU A 66 -6.30 5.04 -13.81
CA GLU A 66 -7.18 4.02 -14.38
C GLU A 66 -6.40 2.82 -14.90
N GLY A 67 -5.24 3.03 -15.54
CA GLY A 67 -4.41 1.94 -16.04
C GLY A 67 -3.85 1.08 -14.91
N LEU A 68 -3.41 1.68 -13.81
CA LEU A 68 -2.96 0.94 -12.62
C LEU A 68 -4.13 0.21 -11.92
N ALA A 69 -5.31 0.81 -11.84
CA ALA A 69 -6.50 0.13 -11.34
C ALA A 69 -6.85 -1.09 -12.20
N ARG A 70 -6.79 -0.97 -13.53
CA ARG A 70 -7.04 -2.07 -14.45
C ARG A 70 -5.95 -3.15 -14.39
N LEU A 71 -4.70 -2.78 -14.14
CA LEU A 71 -3.63 -3.76 -13.88
C LEU A 71 -3.93 -4.61 -12.64
N ARG A 72 -4.51 -4.03 -11.57
CA ARG A 72 -4.93 -4.82 -10.40
C ARG A 72 -5.94 -5.90 -10.74
N GLU A 73 -6.88 -5.59 -11.64
CA GLU A 73 -7.88 -6.53 -12.11
C GLU A 73 -7.28 -7.65 -12.96
N LEU A 74 -6.33 -7.32 -13.84
CA LEU A 74 -5.64 -8.31 -14.67
C LEU A 74 -4.71 -9.22 -13.85
N MET A 75 -4.04 -8.65 -12.84
CA MET A 75 -3.07 -9.35 -11.99
C MET A 75 -3.73 -10.04 -10.77
N HIS A 76 -5.06 -9.99 -10.67
CA HIS A 76 -5.77 -10.65 -9.59
C HIS A 76 -5.72 -12.17 -9.75
N SER A 77 -5.34 -12.85 -8.66
CA SER A 77 -5.40 -14.30 -8.53
C SER A 77 -6.35 -14.68 -7.39
N PRO A 78 -7.24 -15.69 -7.55
CA PRO A 78 -8.15 -16.13 -6.48
C PRO A 78 -7.46 -16.55 -5.18
N THR A 79 -6.20 -17.00 -5.27
CA THR A 79 -5.45 -17.48 -4.10
C THR A 79 -4.75 -16.33 -3.36
N ARG A 80 -4.13 -15.40 -4.09
CA ARG A 80 -3.30 -14.32 -3.51
C ARG A 80 -3.96 -12.95 -3.49
N GLY A 81 -5.10 -12.79 -4.16
CA GLY A 81 -5.71 -11.51 -4.47
C GLY A 81 -4.88 -10.71 -5.46
N THR A 82 -4.86 -9.39 -5.28
CA THR A 82 -4.06 -8.44 -6.07
C THR A 82 -3.08 -7.67 -5.18
N TRP A 83 -2.31 -6.76 -5.75
CA TRP A 83 -1.35 -5.93 -5.01
C TRP A 83 -2.04 -4.68 -4.39
N LEU A 84 -1.59 -4.26 -3.19
CA LEU A 84 -2.14 -3.08 -2.50
C LEU A 84 -1.27 -1.83 -2.68
N TRP A 85 0.02 -2.03 -2.95
CA TRP A 85 1.00 -0.99 -3.20
C TRP A 85 1.82 -1.33 -4.44
N ALA A 86 2.17 -0.32 -5.21
CA ALA A 86 3.06 -0.45 -6.34
C ALA A 86 3.99 0.76 -6.47
N VAL A 87 5.19 0.51 -6.99
CA VAL A 87 6.16 1.52 -7.39
C VAL A 87 6.49 1.29 -8.86
N TYR A 88 6.24 2.30 -9.69
CA TYR A 88 6.58 2.30 -11.11
C TYR A 88 7.60 3.40 -11.35
N GLU A 89 8.82 3.03 -11.74
CA GLU A 89 9.88 3.97 -12.10
C GLU A 89 10.25 3.91 -13.58
N ILE A 90 10.53 5.06 -14.17
CA ILE A 90 10.99 5.20 -15.57
C ILE A 90 12.25 6.06 -15.58
N GLU A 91 13.23 5.66 -16.36
CA GLU A 91 14.45 6.40 -16.68
C GLU A 91 14.64 6.50 -18.20
N PRO A 92 15.17 7.62 -18.74
CA PRO A 92 15.49 7.73 -20.15
C PRO A 92 16.55 6.68 -20.57
N PRO A 93 16.52 6.16 -21.81
CA PRO A 93 15.61 6.50 -22.92
C PRO A 93 14.27 5.74 -22.90
N GLY A 94 13.83 5.21 -21.75
CA GLY A 94 12.58 4.48 -21.59
C GLY A 94 12.70 3.14 -20.85
N ALA A 95 13.82 2.91 -20.16
CA ALA A 95 13.96 1.81 -19.23
C ALA A 95 12.98 2.02 -18.07
N PHE A 96 12.36 0.94 -17.58
CA PHE A 96 11.42 1.04 -16.49
C PHE A 96 11.44 -0.19 -15.60
N THR A 97 11.01 0.01 -14.36
CA THR A 97 10.77 -1.04 -13.37
C THR A 97 9.37 -0.89 -12.79
N CYS A 98 8.78 -2.02 -12.41
CA CYS A 98 7.49 -2.07 -11.75
C CYS A 98 7.56 -3.08 -10.62
N ASP A 99 7.45 -2.61 -9.39
CA ASP A 99 7.42 -3.44 -8.19
C ASP A 99 6.00 -3.45 -7.62
N TRP A 100 5.48 -4.66 -7.36
CA TRP A 100 4.12 -4.89 -6.89
C TRP A 100 4.16 -5.55 -5.52
N TYR A 101 3.52 -4.95 -4.52
CA TYR A 101 3.56 -5.40 -3.13
C TYR A 101 2.17 -5.87 -2.69
N PRO A 102 1.90 -7.19 -2.72
CA PRO A 102 0.61 -7.75 -2.31
C PRO A 102 0.49 -7.97 -0.81
N ASN A 103 1.60 -8.05 -0.09
CA ASN A 103 1.61 -8.45 1.32
C ASN A 103 2.10 -7.35 2.27
N ASP A 104 2.70 -6.28 1.75
CA ASP A 104 3.21 -5.18 2.55
C ASP A 104 2.13 -4.13 2.80
N GLU A 105 2.08 -3.58 4.02
CA GLU A 105 1.17 -2.48 4.33
C GLU A 105 1.69 -1.18 3.69
N PRO A 106 0.95 -0.57 2.73
CA PRO A 106 1.32 0.73 2.21
C PRO A 106 1.32 1.81 3.29
N ARG A 107 2.21 2.78 3.11
CA ARG A 107 2.16 4.03 3.88
C ARG A 107 1.06 4.93 3.32
N TRP A 108 -0.09 4.92 3.98
CA TRP A 108 -1.23 5.78 3.63
C TRP A 108 -1.01 7.23 4.04
N ARG A 109 -1.37 8.21 3.19
CA ARG A 109 -1.56 9.59 3.64
C ARG A 109 -2.77 9.68 4.56
N ARG A 110 -3.86 9.02 4.17
CA ARG A 110 -5.06 8.90 4.98
C ARG A 110 -5.46 7.44 5.01
N VAL A 111 -5.35 6.83 6.18
CA VAL A 111 -5.69 5.42 6.38
C VAL A 111 -7.15 5.18 5.95
N PRO A 112 -7.42 4.20 5.06
CA PRO A 112 -8.78 3.82 4.71
C PRO A 112 -9.58 3.38 5.95
N PRO A 113 -10.90 3.63 6.00
CA PRO A 113 -11.74 3.05 7.05
C PRO A 113 -11.77 1.51 6.91
N PRO A 114 -12.11 0.76 7.99
CA PRO A 114 -12.16 -0.70 7.96
C PRO A 114 -12.99 -1.28 6.79
N ILE A 115 -14.11 -0.64 6.45
CA ILE A 115 -14.95 -1.03 5.31
C ILE A 115 -14.18 -1.03 3.97
N GLY A 116 -13.19 -0.15 3.80
CA GLY A 116 -12.36 -0.12 2.59
C GLY A 116 -11.52 -1.40 2.44
N PHE A 117 -10.98 -1.91 3.55
CA PHE A 117 -10.22 -3.17 3.55
C PHE A 117 -11.14 -4.40 3.44
N GLN A 118 -12.37 -4.33 3.95
CA GLN A 118 -13.37 -5.37 3.72
C GLN A 118 -13.81 -5.42 2.25
N ASP A 119 -14.04 -4.26 1.64
CA ASP A 119 -14.38 -4.14 0.22
C ASP A 119 -13.22 -4.61 -0.68
N GLU A 120 -11.97 -4.36 -0.28
CA GLU A 120 -10.78 -4.91 -0.92
C GLU A 120 -10.84 -6.44 -0.98
N LEU A 121 -11.03 -7.10 0.17
CA LEU A 121 -11.09 -8.56 0.25
C LEU A 121 -12.33 -9.15 -0.43
N ARG A 122 -13.41 -8.39 -0.55
CA ARG A 122 -14.61 -8.80 -1.32
C ARG A 122 -14.36 -8.72 -2.83
N THR A 123 -13.66 -7.69 -3.29
CA THR A 123 -13.40 -7.43 -4.71
C THR A 123 -12.26 -8.28 -5.25
N PHE A 124 -11.22 -8.46 -4.43
CA PHE A 124 -10.03 -9.26 -4.74
C PHE A 124 -9.83 -10.33 -3.64
N PRO A 125 -10.64 -11.40 -3.66
CA PRO A 125 -10.57 -12.47 -2.68
C PRO A 125 -9.17 -13.07 -2.58
N ARG A 126 -8.82 -13.49 -1.36
CA ARG A 126 -7.57 -14.19 -1.05
C ARG A 126 -7.91 -15.43 -0.25
N ALA A 127 -7.11 -16.48 -0.39
CA ALA A 127 -7.17 -17.59 0.54
C ALA A 127 -6.78 -17.09 1.94
N GLU A 128 -7.37 -17.69 2.99
CA GLU A 128 -7.20 -17.27 4.39
C GLU A 128 -5.71 -17.19 4.78
N GLU A 129 -4.91 -18.11 4.25
CA GLU A 129 -3.48 -18.19 4.47
C GLU A 129 -2.65 -17.08 3.82
N HIS A 130 -3.23 -16.41 2.81
CA HIS A 130 -2.61 -15.35 2.02
C HIS A 130 -3.14 -13.96 2.38
N ILE A 131 -3.99 -13.85 3.40
CA ILE A 131 -4.35 -12.56 4.01
C ILE A 131 -3.28 -12.22 5.05
N PRO A 132 -2.48 -11.15 4.83
CA PRO A 132 -1.50 -10.70 5.82
C PRO A 132 -2.18 -10.26 7.12
N ASP A 133 -1.48 -10.42 8.26
CA ASP A 133 -2.06 -10.12 9.57
C ASP A 133 -2.47 -8.66 9.74
N TRP A 134 -1.72 -7.71 9.17
CA TRP A 134 -2.09 -6.30 9.19
C TRP A 134 -3.40 -6.06 8.42
N LEU A 135 -3.62 -6.75 7.30
CA LEU A 135 -4.82 -6.58 6.47
C LEU A 135 -6.04 -7.18 7.18
N ARG A 136 -5.85 -8.35 7.80
CA ARG A 136 -6.84 -9.00 8.66
C ARG A 136 -7.27 -8.06 9.81
N LEU A 137 -6.31 -7.47 10.52
CA LEU A 137 -6.57 -6.50 11.58
C LEU A 137 -7.33 -5.27 11.08
N ARG A 138 -6.88 -4.68 9.95
CA ARG A 138 -7.51 -3.50 9.35
C ARG A 138 -8.93 -3.76 8.85
N ALA A 139 -9.21 -4.94 8.33
CA ALA A 139 -10.53 -5.37 7.88
C ALA A 139 -11.46 -5.79 9.04
N GLY A 140 -10.95 -5.88 10.27
CA GLY A 140 -11.72 -6.34 11.43
C GLY A 140 -12.05 -7.84 11.40
N LEU A 141 -11.22 -8.63 10.71
CA LEU A 141 -11.33 -10.08 10.68
C LEU A 141 -10.73 -10.69 11.95
N PRO A 142 -11.23 -11.85 12.42
CA PRO A 142 -10.64 -12.55 13.56
C PRO A 142 -9.18 -12.94 13.26
N PRO A 143 -8.29 -13.03 14.28
CA PRO A 143 -6.94 -13.56 14.12
C PRO A 143 -6.95 -14.92 13.41
N ARG A 144 -5.93 -15.20 12.59
CA ARG A 144 -5.86 -16.42 11.78
C ARG A 144 -6.02 -17.70 12.60
N ASP A 145 -5.36 -17.75 13.74
CA ASP A 145 -5.36 -18.90 14.65
C ASP A 145 -6.35 -18.72 15.81
N ALA A 146 -7.35 -17.84 15.66
CA ALA A 146 -8.38 -17.71 16.66
C ALA A 146 -9.13 -19.06 16.77
N PRO A 147 -9.21 -19.66 17.98
CA PRO A 147 -10.03 -20.84 18.16
C PRO A 147 -11.47 -20.51 17.74
N PRO A 148 -12.17 -21.44 17.07
CA PRO A 148 -13.53 -21.19 16.61
C PRO A 148 -14.37 -20.71 17.79
N LEU A 149 -15.10 -19.60 17.59
CA LEU A 149 -15.98 -19.02 18.60
C LEU A 149 -17.02 -20.09 18.98
N GLY A 150 -16.82 -20.76 20.11
CA GLY A 150 -17.63 -21.92 20.52
C GLY A 150 -16.84 -23.19 20.89
N ALA A 151 -15.51 -23.22 20.70
CA ALA A 151 -14.70 -24.26 21.33
C ALA A 151 -14.81 -24.13 22.86
N PRO A 152 -15.22 -25.18 23.59
CA PRO A 152 -15.22 -25.14 25.04
C PRO A 152 -13.80 -24.81 25.50
N LEU A 153 -13.68 -23.83 26.39
CA LEU A 153 -12.42 -23.58 27.10
C LEU A 153 -11.94 -24.93 27.66
N PRO A 154 -10.66 -25.30 27.48
CA PRO A 154 -10.10 -26.46 28.17
C PRO A 154 -10.34 -26.28 29.67
N GLY A 155 -11.24 -27.08 30.26
CA GLY A 155 -11.64 -26.97 31.67
C GLY A 155 -12.99 -26.33 31.95
N ALA A 156 -13.81 -25.96 30.95
CA ALA A 156 -15.22 -25.65 31.20
C ALA A 156 -15.93 -26.94 31.66
N PRO A 157 -16.64 -26.93 32.82
CA PRO A 157 -17.39 -28.10 33.25
C PRO A 157 -18.49 -28.37 32.22
N VAL A 158 -18.40 -29.53 31.55
CA VAL A 158 -19.51 -30.07 30.78
C VAL A 158 -20.70 -30.23 31.73
N PRO A 159 -21.85 -29.58 31.48
CA PRO A 159 -23.05 -29.91 32.23
C PRO A 159 -23.42 -31.35 31.85
N HIS A 160 -23.15 -32.29 32.74
CA HIS A 160 -23.73 -33.62 32.65
C HIS A 160 -25.25 -33.46 32.70
N PRO A 161 -26.02 -34.14 31.84
CA PRO A 161 -27.47 -34.10 31.93
C PRO A 161 -27.85 -34.60 33.32
N ALA A 162 -28.42 -33.73 34.14
CA ALA A 162 -29.03 -34.10 35.40
C ALA A 162 -30.02 -35.22 35.11
N GLY A 163 -29.82 -36.38 35.75
CA GLY A 163 -30.64 -37.56 35.58
C GLY A 163 -32.12 -37.22 35.71
N THR A 164 -32.91 -37.87 34.87
CA THR A 164 -34.36 -37.86 34.83
C THR A 164 -34.94 -37.83 36.24
N ALA A 165 -35.52 -36.70 36.64
CA ALA A 165 -36.28 -36.61 37.87
C ALA A 165 -37.52 -37.52 37.75
N VAL A 166 -37.53 -38.59 38.54
CA VAL A 166 -38.68 -39.48 38.70
C VAL A 166 -39.81 -38.69 39.39
N PRO A 167 -41.05 -38.68 38.87
CA PRO A 167 -42.15 -37.99 39.53
C PRO A 167 -42.60 -38.77 40.77
N GLN A 168 -42.66 -38.10 41.94
CA GLN A 168 -43.25 -38.66 43.16
C GLN A 168 -44.78 -38.50 43.16
N PRO A 169 -45.55 -39.47 43.67
CA PRO A 169 -47.02 -39.40 43.73
C PRO A 169 -47.53 -38.53 44.91
N PRO A 170 -48.77 -38.00 44.82
CA PRO A 170 -49.30 -37.04 45.78
C PRO A 170 -49.83 -37.73 47.05
N GLY A 171 -49.42 -37.23 48.23
CA GLY A 171 -49.88 -37.67 49.54
C GLY A 171 -50.43 -36.51 50.38
N ALA A 172 -51.72 -36.61 50.65
CA ALA A 172 -52.62 -35.90 51.58
C ALA A 172 -52.09 -34.83 52.58
N SER A 173 -52.79 -33.70 52.51
CA SER A 173 -53.20 -32.69 53.51
C SER A 173 -53.10 -32.99 55.01
N GLY A 174 -52.67 -31.97 55.77
CA GLY A 174 -53.02 -31.72 57.19
C GLY A 174 -52.37 -30.42 57.74
N PRO A 175 -53.03 -29.63 58.63
CA PRO A 175 -53.11 -28.18 58.39
C PRO A 175 -52.74 -27.23 59.56
N HIS A 176 -52.59 -25.93 59.22
CA HIS A 176 -52.46 -24.71 60.06
C HIS A 176 -51.20 -24.68 60.97
N HIS A 177 -50.51 -23.57 61.26
CA HIS A 177 -50.91 -22.28 61.84
C HIS A 177 -49.81 -21.21 61.60
N THR A 178 -50.22 -19.96 61.37
CA THR A 178 -49.43 -18.70 61.50
C THR A 178 -49.81 -18.04 62.85
N PRO A 179 -49.20 -16.94 63.35
CA PRO A 179 -47.98 -16.23 62.94
C PRO A 179 -47.03 -15.87 64.11
N GLY A 180 -45.78 -15.49 63.80
CA GLY A 180 -44.88 -14.86 64.77
C GLY A 180 -43.60 -14.34 64.12
N ALA A 181 -43.57 -13.06 63.78
CA ALA A 181 -42.32 -12.32 63.59
C ALA A 181 -41.71 -12.01 64.97
N PRO A 182 -40.37 -11.87 65.08
CA PRO A 182 -39.83 -10.53 64.91
C PRO A 182 -38.43 -10.43 64.27
N HIS A 183 -38.23 -9.30 63.59
CA HIS A 183 -37.05 -8.42 63.59
C HIS A 183 -35.65 -9.06 63.63
N GLY A 184 -34.96 -8.98 62.48
CA GLY A 184 -33.53 -9.16 62.38
C GLY A 184 -32.97 -8.40 61.17
N PHE A 185 -32.78 -7.09 61.34
CA PHE A 185 -31.95 -6.26 60.45
C PHE A 185 -30.53 -6.86 60.39
N ARG A 186 -30.04 -7.19 59.20
CA ARG A 186 -28.59 -7.38 58.96
C ARG A 186 -28.13 -6.40 57.88
N PRO A 187 -27.17 -5.51 58.18
CA PRO A 187 -26.58 -4.63 57.19
C PRO A 187 -25.40 -5.32 56.48
N GLY A 188 -25.18 -4.93 55.23
CA GLY A 188 -23.85 -4.96 54.59
C GLY A 188 -23.50 -6.21 53.79
N ALA A 189 -23.67 -6.14 52.47
CA ALA A 189 -22.79 -6.81 51.52
C ALA A 189 -22.38 -5.77 50.46
N PRO A 190 -21.07 -5.56 50.21
CA PRO A 190 -20.59 -4.50 49.32
C PRO A 190 -20.85 -4.82 47.84
N ALA A 191 -21.14 -3.77 47.07
CA ALA A 191 -21.13 -3.82 45.62
C ALA A 191 -19.73 -4.21 45.09
N PRO A 192 -19.63 -4.93 43.95
CA PRO A 192 -18.35 -5.23 43.34
C PRO A 192 -17.66 -3.94 42.89
N GLN A 193 -16.56 -3.62 43.57
CA GLN A 193 -15.62 -2.58 43.20
C GLN A 193 -14.87 -2.98 41.94
N TRP A 194 -14.99 -2.18 40.88
CA TRP A 194 -14.17 -2.30 39.69
C TRP A 194 -12.73 -1.92 40.04
N PRO A 195 -11.71 -2.72 39.68
CA PRO A 195 -10.33 -2.29 39.84
C PRO A 195 -10.06 -1.10 38.91
N GLY A 196 -9.62 0.01 39.50
CA GLY A 196 -9.11 1.17 38.76
C GLY A 196 -7.84 0.83 37.96
N PRO A 197 -7.47 1.67 36.99
CA PRO A 197 -6.30 1.41 36.15
C PRO A 197 -5.01 1.50 36.96
N THR A 198 -4.25 0.41 36.98
CA THR A 198 -2.87 0.40 37.48
C THR A 198 -2.00 1.26 36.58
N GLN A 199 -1.43 2.31 37.17
CA GLN A 199 -0.33 3.08 36.60
C GLN A 199 0.89 2.17 36.45
N GLY A 200 1.47 2.16 35.25
CA GLY A 200 2.65 1.37 34.93
C GLY A 200 2.93 1.32 33.42
N ALA A 201 2.92 2.47 32.75
CA ALA A 201 3.39 2.56 31.38
C ALA A 201 4.90 2.82 31.36
N PRO A 202 5.74 1.94 30.80
CA PRO A 202 7.01 2.37 30.25
C PRO A 202 6.74 3.06 28.91
N SER A 203 7.11 4.33 28.82
CA SER A 203 7.09 5.12 27.59
C SER A 203 8.01 4.50 26.53
N PHE A 204 7.47 3.67 25.64
CA PHE A 204 8.16 3.26 24.43
C PHE A 204 8.10 4.40 23.40
N ARG A 205 9.25 5.05 23.19
CA ARG A 205 9.47 5.95 22.06
C ARG A 205 9.55 5.11 20.77
N PRO A 206 8.79 5.43 19.71
CA PRO A 206 9.01 4.82 18.41
C PRO A 206 10.39 5.24 17.88
N GLY A 207 11.25 4.25 17.63
CA GLY A 207 12.50 4.45 16.91
C GLY A 207 12.21 4.81 15.45
N THR A 208 12.82 5.89 14.99
CA THR A 208 13.00 6.23 13.57
C THR A 208 13.78 5.12 12.86
N PRO A 209 13.32 4.59 11.71
CA PRO A 209 14.17 3.75 10.85
C PRO A 209 15.34 4.58 10.33
N GLY A 210 16.56 4.11 10.59
CA GLY A 210 17.81 4.77 10.22
C GLY A 210 18.04 4.74 8.71
N TYR A 211 18.25 5.92 8.12
CA TYR A 211 19.06 6.07 6.93
C TYR A 211 20.54 5.99 7.33
N PRO A 212 21.43 5.34 6.55
CA PRO A 212 22.86 5.54 6.74
C PRO A 212 23.19 7.02 6.51
N ALA A 213 23.83 7.64 7.51
CA ALA A 213 24.28 9.02 7.46
C ALA A 213 25.32 9.21 6.34
N ALA A 214 25.11 10.22 5.50
CA ALA A 214 26.16 10.72 4.61
C ALA A 214 27.35 11.23 5.46
N PRO A 215 28.61 11.04 5.00
CA PRO A 215 29.78 11.56 5.72
C PRO A 215 29.71 13.09 5.78
N GLN A 216 29.76 13.64 7.01
CA GLN A 216 29.87 15.07 7.24
C GLN A 216 31.26 15.57 6.81
N PRO A 217 31.36 16.72 6.12
CA PRO A 217 32.64 17.39 5.94
C PRO A 217 33.17 17.91 7.29
N PRO A 218 34.50 17.99 7.49
CA PRO A 218 35.07 18.47 8.74
C PRO A 218 34.68 19.92 9.03
N ASN A 219 34.21 20.14 10.26
CA ASN A 219 33.82 21.44 10.81
C ASN A 219 35.08 22.27 11.09
N HIS A 220 35.41 23.22 10.21
CA HIS A 220 36.37 24.27 10.54
C HIS A 220 35.65 25.35 11.35
N GLY A 221 35.91 25.35 12.66
CA GLY A 221 35.45 26.38 13.58
C GLY A 221 35.84 27.78 13.09
N SER A 222 34.87 28.68 13.12
CA SER A 222 35.08 30.10 12.87
C SER A 222 35.97 30.69 13.96
N ALA A 223 37.20 31.04 13.59
CA ALA A 223 38.02 32.01 14.31
C ALA A 223 38.09 33.29 13.46
N HIS A 224 37.68 34.40 14.07
CA HIS A 224 37.88 35.74 13.55
C HIS A 224 39.37 35.98 13.23
N ALA A 225 39.66 36.41 12.00
CA ALA A 225 40.93 37.04 11.65
C ALA A 225 40.71 38.09 10.54
N THR A 226 41.16 39.30 10.86
CA THR A 226 41.21 40.55 10.09
C THR A 226 41.93 40.38 8.73
N PRO A 227 41.54 41.10 7.65
CA PRO A 227 42.18 40.95 6.35
C PRO A 227 43.45 41.82 6.23
N PRO A 228 44.51 41.36 5.53
CA PRO A 228 45.46 42.26 4.90
C PRO A 228 45.12 42.46 3.41
N GLN A 229 45.24 43.71 2.97
CA GLN A 229 45.21 44.10 1.57
C GLN A 229 46.40 43.49 0.81
N GLY A 230 46.17 43.06 -0.43
CA GLY A 230 47.21 42.58 -1.34
C GLY A 230 46.74 42.47 -2.78
N THR A 231 46.94 43.56 -3.52
CA THR A 231 47.24 43.68 -4.97
C THR A 231 46.74 42.62 -5.98
N ARG A 232 45.85 43.09 -6.87
CA ARG A 232 45.72 42.88 -8.33
C ARG A 232 46.55 41.76 -8.97
N THR A 233 45.92 40.95 -9.83
CA THR A 233 46.28 40.83 -11.26
C THR A 233 45.10 40.24 -12.03
N SER A 234 44.61 41.01 -13.00
CA SER A 234 43.64 40.61 -14.00
C SER A 234 44.26 39.61 -14.98
N GLY A 235 43.61 38.46 -15.19
CA GLY A 235 43.91 37.52 -16.28
C GLY A 235 42.74 37.46 -17.27
N PRO A 236 42.99 37.37 -18.59
CA PRO A 236 41.98 37.65 -19.61
C PRO A 236 41.01 36.50 -19.86
N HIS A 237 39.84 36.90 -20.39
CA HIS A 237 38.75 36.13 -20.98
C HIS A 237 39.16 34.80 -21.65
N GLN A 238 38.42 33.74 -21.32
CA GLN A 238 38.19 32.64 -22.26
C GLN A 238 36.71 32.60 -22.63
N THR A 239 36.45 33.07 -23.84
CA THR A 239 35.18 32.91 -24.56
C THR A 239 35.03 31.44 -24.94
N PRO A 240 33.89 30.78 -24.64
CA PRO A 240 33.65 29.44 -25.15
C PRO A 240 33.47 29.46 -26.68
N PRO A 241 33.94 28.44 -27.42
CA PRO A 241 33.82 28.40 -28.87
C PRO A 241 32.35 28.28 -29.31
N PRO A 242 31.96 28.84 -30.47
CA PRO A 242 30.59 28.71 -30.98
C PRO A 242 30.26 27.26 -31.30
N ALA A 243 29.06 26.83 -30.91
CA ALA A 243 28.50 25.52 -31.21
C ALA A 243 28.50 25.29 -32.73
N GLN A 244 29.08 24.17 -33.17
CA GLN A 244 29.01 23.73 -34.55
C GLN A 244 27.56 23.37 -34.90
N PRO A 245 27.04 23.80 -36.06
CA PRO A 245 25.71 23.42 -36.51
C PRO A 245 25.68 21.92 -36.84
N TRP A 246 24.73 21.21 -36.24
CA TRP A 246 24.45 19.81 -36.52
C TRP A 246 24.20 19.60 -38.01
N HIS A 247 25.04 18.77 -38.64
CA HIS A 247 24.84 18.29 -39.99
C HIS A 247 23.53 17.48 -40.07
N GLN A 248 22.66 17.86 -41.00
CA GLN A 248 21.49 17.06 -41.39
C GLN A 248 21.97 15.79 -42.10
N PRO A 249 21.49 14.58 -41.76
CA PRO A 249 21.65 13.43 -42.62
C PRO A 249 20.70 13.57 -43.82
N GLY A 250 21.31 13.63 -45.01
CA GLY A 250 20.64 13.80 -46.29
C GLY A 250 19.67 12.67 -46.66
N THR A 251 18.64 13.08 -47.38
CA THR A 251 17.70 12.27 -48.14
C THR A 251 18.35 11.56 -49.33
N THR A 252 17.69 10.48 -49.75
CA THR A 252 17.71 9.79 -51.07
C THR A 252 18.62 8.56 -51.21
N GLY A 253 17.99 7.38 -51.10
CA GLY A 253 18.35 6.17 -51.82
C GLY A 253 17.09 5.61 -52.51
N PRO A 254 17.14 5.21 -53.81
CA PRO A 254 15.95 4.85 -54.56
C PRO A 254 15.42 3.45 -54.21
N ARG A 255 14.10 3.36 -54.07
CA ARG A 255 13.30 2.16 -53.86
C ARG A 255 13.14 1.38 -55.17
N PRO A 256 13.42 0.06 -55.23
CA PRO A 256 13.19 -0.73 -56.43
C PRO A 256 11.68 -0.92 -56.68
N GLN A 257 11.24 -0.66 -57.91
CA GLN A 257 9.89 -0.90 -58.40
C GLN A 257 9.72 -2.38 -58.78
N PRO A 258 8.56 -3.01 -58.49
CA PRO A 258 8.25 -4.35 -58.99
C PRO A 258 7.90 -4.33 -60.49
N PRO A 259 8.18 -5.41 -61.24
CA PRO A 259 7.94 -5.47 -62.68
C PRO A 259 6.44 -5.45 -63.00
N GLN A 260 6.05 -4.55 -63.91
CA GLN A 260 4.70 -4.47 -64.46
C GLN A 260 4.43 -5.66 -65.39
N GLY A 261 3.39 -6.42 -65.09
CA GLY A 261 2.87 -7.48 -65.95
C GLY A 261 2.21 -6.92 -67.21
N SER A 262 2.49 -7.56 -68.34
CA SER A 262 1.85 -7.29 -69.62
C SER A 262 0.35 -7.63 -69.59
N PRO A 263 -0.52 -6.87 -70.30
CA PRO A 263 -1.96 -7.12 -70.36
C PRO A 263 -2.33 -8.32 -71.26
N PRO A 264 -3.56 -8.86 -71.12
CA PRO A 264 -3.92 -10.22 -71.55
C PRO A 264 -4.36 -10.30 -73.03
N PRO A 265 -4.29 -11.48 -73.67
CA PRO A 265 -5.14 -11.79 -74.79
C PRO A 265 -6.49 -12.37 -74.32
N GLN A 266 -7.53 -11.95 -75.02
CA GLN A 266 -8.93 -12.28 -74.76
C GLN A 266 -9.29 -13.61 -75.43
N HIS A 267 -10.03 -14.47 -74.74
CA HIS A 267 -11.14 -15.29 -75.27
C HIS A 267 -11.87 -16.04 -74.15
#